data_AF-A0A0V0HPT1-F1
#
_entry.id   AF-A0A0V0HPT1-F1
#
_cell.length_a   1.000
_cell.length_b   1.000
_cell.length_c   1.000
_cell.angle_alpha   90.00
_cell.angle_beta   90.00
_cell.angle_gamma   90.00
#
_symmetry.space_group_name_H-M   'P 1'
#
loop_
_entity.id
_entity.type
_entity.pdbx_description
1 polymer ?
#
loop_
_entity_poly.entity_id
_entity_poly.type
_entity_poly.pdbx_seq_one_letter_code
_entity_poly.pdbx_strand_id
1 'polypeptide(L)'
;MAMMVDETISDFDCYASLSTPTTTITTTTTTSSSSEDDHGCTWNDWSPVFDWDAFSGGDNFQDLIESMIQGSGNCFHNSEEDSAEIMEEEEEESGDSNKNQSEDINGLKLVHLLMAAAEALTGVNKSRELARVILVRLKELASPNGATNMERLAAHFTDALQALLDGAASGTLHAKYMFSPNYKDEHHQGDVLAAFQLLQDMSPFVKFGHFTANQAIFESVTHDRRVHIVDYDIMEGIQWASLMQALVSRKDGPPTPHLRITALSRSGSGRRSFGTVQETGRRLTAFATSIGQPFSFHHCRLDSDEIFKPTNLKLVRGEALIINCMLHLPHFSYRASDSVASFLSGSKTLNPRLVTLVEEELRPIG
;
A
#
# COMPACT_ATOMS: atom_id res chain seq x y z
N MET A 1 -33.06 10.38 -55.69
CA MET A 1 -32.55 9.03 -56.01
C MET A 1 -32.31 8.35 -54.67
N ALA A 2 -33.32 7.90 -53.92
CA ALA A 2 -34.17 6.71 -54.10
C ALA A 2 -33.34 5.43 -54.37
N MET A 3 -33.05 4.59 -53.36
CA MET A 3 -33.89 3.47 -52.90
C MET A 3 -33.18 2.55 -51.86
N MET A 4 -34.00 2.03 -50.92
CA MET A 4 -34.00 0.71 -50.22
C MET A 4 -32.76 0.28 -49.43
N VAL A 5 -32.75 0.15 -48.10
CA VAL A 5 -33.57 -0.64 -47.12
C VAL A 5 -33.47 -2.16 -47.34
N ASP A 6 -32.80 -2.85 -46.41
CA ASP A 6 -33.38 -4.02 -45.74
C ASP A 6 -32.93 -4.03 -44.26
N GLU A 7 -33.92 -4.18 -43.37
CA GLU A 7 -33.81 -4.35 -41.92
C GLU A 7 -33.87 -5.85 -41.58
N THR A 8 -33.31 -6.25 -40.44
CA THR A 8 -34.06 -6.93 -39.35
C THR A 8 -33.07 -7.28 -38.22
N ILE A 9 -33.13 -6.57 -37.08
CA ILE A 9 -33.84 -6.91 -35.81
C ILE A 9 -32.97 -7.84 -34.93
N SER A 10 -32.69 -7.62 -33.64
CA SER A 10 -33.20 -6.72 -32.59
C SER A 10 -32.29 -6.96 -31.36
N ASP A 11 -31.72 -5.93 -30.73
CA ASP A 11 -32.24 -5.17 -29.56
C ASP A 11 -31.54 -5.60 -28.28
N PHE A 12 -30.80 -4.68 -27.66
CA PHE A 12 -31.28 -3.98 -26.46
C PHE A 12 -30.25 -2.92 -26.05
N ASP A 13 -30.42 -1.72 -26.59
CA ASP A 13 -30.02 -0.47 -25.94
C ASP A 13 -31.32 0.26 -25.59
N CYS A 14 -31.40 0.85 -24.39
CA CYS A 14 -32.03 2.16 -24.21
C CYS A 14 -31.82 2.70 -22.78
N TYR A 15 -30.94 3.70 -22.71
CA TYR A 15 -31.03 4.98 -21.99
C TYR A 15 -31.32 5.02 -20.49
N ALA A 16 -30.48 5.75 -19.74
CA ALA A 16 -30.69 7.20 -19.62
C ALA A 16 -29.58 7.88 -18.81
N SER A 17 -29.07 8.95 -19.41
CA SER A 17 -28.13 9.92 -18.87
C SER A 17 -28.74 10.73 -17.72
N LEU A 18 -28.03 10.83 -16.61
CA LEU A 18 -28.09 11.98 -15.70
C LEU A 18 -26.64 12.34 -15.36
N SER A 19 -26.21 13.47 -15.89
CA SER A 19 -24.89 14.07 -15.71
C SER A 19 -24.75 14.62 -14.29
N THR A 20 -23.90 14.00 -13.48
CA THR A 20 -23.21 14.64 -12.36
C THR A 20 -21.75 14.83 -12.74
N PRO A 21 -21.12 15.99 -12.49
CA PRO A 21 -19.69 16.13 -12.67
C PRO A 21 -19.01 15.34 -11.55
N THR A 22 -18.62 14.10 -11.82
CA THR A 22 -17.66 13.37 -10.99
C THR A 22 -16.28 13.82 -11.45
N THR A 23 -15.62 14.65 -10.64
CA THR A 23 -14.21 14.99 -10.87
C THR A 23 -13.38 13.80 -10.40
N THR A 24 -12.95 12.96 -11.33
CA THR A 24 -11.94 11.94 -11.09
C THR A 24 -10.57 12.59 -11.27
N ILE A 25 -9.81 12.72 -10.18
CA ILE A 25 -8.40 13.09 -10.24
C ILE A 25 -7.61 11.79 -10.17
N THR A 26 -6.93 11.45 -11.27
CA THR A 26 -6.00 10.33 -11.33
C THR A 26 -4.59 10.92 -11.42
N THR A 27 -3.77 10.66 -10.42
CA THR A 27 -2.35 11.04 -10.42
C THR A 27 -1.54 9.77 -10.64
N THR A 28 -0.81 9.71 -11.75
CA THR A 28 0.06 8.58 -12.13
C THR A 28 1.50 9.07 -12.11
N THR A 29 2.40 8.32 -11.48
CA THR A 29 3.84 8.62 -11.51
C THR A 29 4.57 7.46 -12.18
N THR A 30 5.08 7.70 -13.38
CA THR A 30 6.02 6.80 -14.06
C THR A 30 7.45 7.21 -13.71
N THR A 31 8.24 6.30 -13.15
CA THR A 31 9.70 6.46 -13.06
C THR A 31 10.32 6.18 -14.43
N SER A 32 10.57 7.23 -15.20
CA SER A 32 11.44 7.15 -16.39
C SER A 32 12.87 7.50 -16.00
N SER A 33 13.81 6.58 -16.22
CA SER A 33 15.24 6.89 -16.23
C SER A 33 15.58 7.61 -17.54
N SER A 34 15.69 8.93 -17.50
CA SER A 34 16.41 9.69 -18.52
C SER A 34 17.35 10.66 -17.83
N SER A 35 18.63 10.50 -18.15
CA SER A 35 19.73 11.39 -17.77
C SER A 35 19.53 12.78 -18.35
N GLU A 36 19.97 13.79 -17.58
CA GLU A 36 20.18 15.20 -17.97
C GLU A 36 18.91 16.09 -17.98
N ASP A 37 18.54 16.57 -16.79
CA ASP A 37 18.65 18.00 -16.44
C ASP A 37 18.27 18.17 -14.95
N ASP A 38 19.26 18.56 -14.14
CA ASP A 38 19.18 18.78 -12.70
C ASP A 38 18.45 20.11 -12.40
N HIS A 39 17.13 20.07 -12.50
CA HIS A 39 16.26 21.00 -11.82
C HIS A 39 15.41 20.18 -10.86
N GLY A 40 15.88 20.10 -9.61
CA GLY A 40 15.18 19.49 -8.50
C GLY A 40 13.74 19.92 -8.48
N CYS A 41 12.84 19.02 -8.89
CA CYS A 41 11.42 19.14 -8.68
C CYS A 41 11.19 18.99 -7.17
N THR A 42 11.32 20.10 -6.45
CA THR A 42 11.00 20.17 -5.04
C THR A 42 9.50 19.89 -4.90
N TRP A 43 9.15 19.02 -3.95
CA TRP A 43 7.76 18.65 -3.61
C TRP A 43 6.87 19.86 -3.19
N ASN A 44 7.44 21.06 -3.19
CA ASN A 44 6.96 22.28 -2.56
C ASN A 44 6.01 23.11 -3.45
N ASP A 45 5.86 22.77 -4.73
CA ASP A 45 5.06 23.56 -5.68
C ASP A 45 3.58 23.14 -5.76
N TRP A 46 3.13 22.20 -4.92
CA TRP A 46 1.75 21.69 -4.96
C TRP A 46 0.81 22.46 -4.02
N SER A 47 0.06 23.39 -4.61
CA SER A 47 -1.09 24.14 -4.08
C SER A 47 -0.81 25.15 -2.94
N PRO A 48 -1.13 26.45 -3.11
CA PRO A 48 -0.88 27.50 -2.11
C PRO A 48 -1.80 27.45 -0.88
N VAL A 49 -2.62 26.41 -0.75
CA VAL A 49 -3.63 26.27 0.32
C VAL A 49 -3.10 25.50 1.52
N PHE A 50 -2.03 24.71 1.34
CA PHE A 50 -1.52 23.79 2.36
C PHE A 50 0.00 23.92 2.52
N ASP A 51 0.45 24.15 3.75
CA ASP A 51 1.87 24.27 4.08
C ASP A 51 2.43 22.89 4.45
N TRP A 52 2.95 22.18 3.45
CA TRP A 52 3.61 20.90 3.66
C TRP A 52 4.95 21.03 4.41
N ASP A 53 5.50 22.23 4.59
CA ASP A 53 6.76 22.45 5.31
C ASP A 53 6.64 22.08 6.80
N ALA A 54 5.43 22.10 7.36
CA ALA A 54 5.16 21.60 8.70
C ALA A 54 5.37 20.07 8.85
N PHE A 55 5.35 19.33 7.75
CA PHE A 55 5.41 17.87 7.70
C PHE A 55 6.63 17.31 6.94
N SER A 56 7.28 18.13 6.11
CA SER A 56 8.47 17.75 5.32
C SER A 56 9.77 17.82 6.12
N GLY A 57 9.77 18.43 7.31
CA GLY A 57 10.81 18.22 8.31
C GLY A 57 10.75 16.77 8.78
N GLY A 58 11.79 15.99 8.47
CA GLY A 58 11.85 14.53 8.72
C GLY A 58 11.50 14.12 10.16
N ASP A 59 11.63 15.04 11.12
CA ASP A 59 11.43 14.78 12.54
C ASP A 59 9.94 14.79 12.95
N ASN A 60 9.08 15.64 12.36
CA ASN A 60 7.71 15.86 12.87
C ASN A 60 6.75 14.69 12.57
N PHE A 61 6.85 14.08 11.37
CA PHE A 61 6.04 12.92 11.01
C PHE A 61 6.55 11.65 11.69
N GLN A 62 7.86 11.59 11.94
CA GLN A 62 8.47 10.50 12.67
C GLN A 62 8.07 10.54 14.15
N ASP A 63 8.19 11.69 14.80
CA ASP A 63 7.69 11.92 16.16
C ASP A 63 6.19 11.60 16.28
N LEU A 64 5.43 11.91 15.25
CA LEU A 64 4.00 11.56 15.17
C LEU A 64 3.79 10.04 15.16
N ILE A 65 4.51 9.32 14.31
CA ILE A 65 4.46 7.85 14.26
C ILE A 65 4.94 7.25 15.58
N GLU A 66 6.07 7.72 16.10
CA GLU A 66 6.65 7.29 17.37
C GLU A 66 5.71 7.54 18.54
N SER A 67 5.03 8.69 18.59
CA SER A 67 4.02 8.97 19.62
C SER A 67 2.83 8.00 19.56
N MET A 68 2.47 7.50 18.38
CA MET A 68 1.45 6.48 18.21
C MET A 68 1.95 5.07 18.57
N ILE A 69 3.24 4.80 18.40
CA ILE A 69 3.88 3.51 18.69
C ILE A 69 4.24 3.36 20.18
N GLN A 70 4.66 4.43 20.87
CA GLN A 70 5.13 4.43 22.26
C GLN A 70 3.99 4.26 23.30
N GLY A 71 2.73 4.09 22.86
CA GLY A 71 1.57 3.80 23.71
C GLY A 71 1.56 2.41 24.39
N SER A 72 2.67 1.66 24.30
CA SER A 72 2.89 0.38 24.98
C SER A 72 4.30 0.30 25.60
N GLY A 73 4.47 0.87 26.79
CA GLY A 73 5.40 0.38 27.82
C GLY A 73 6.92 0.57 27.60
N ASN A 74 7.48 1.36 28.51
CA ASN A 74 8.88 1.49 28.96
C ASN A 74 9.85 2.42 28.20
N CYS A 75 10.29 3.44 28.95
CA CYS A 75 11.43 4.32 28.70
C CYS A 75 12.76 3.59 28.86
N PHE A 76 13.69 3.79 27.91
CA PHE A 76 15.14 3.85 28.17
C PHE A 76 15.79 4.68 27.05
N HIS A 77 16.08 5.95 27.31
CA HIS A 77 17.08 6.70 26.56
C HIS A 77 18.40 6.62 27.33
N ASN A 78 19.40 5.96 26.74
CA ASN A 78 20.80 6.29 26.96
C ASN A 78 21.38 6.58 25.57
N SER A 79 21.62 7.86 25.28
CA SER A 79 22.40 8.32 24.15
C SER A 79 23.84 8.46 24.60
N GLU A 80 24.72 7.56 24.15
CA GLU A 80 26.15 7.84 24.04
C GLU A 80 26.43 8.03 22.54
N GLU A 81 26.74 9.28 22.19
CA GLU A 81 27.27 9.65 20.88
C GLU A 81 28.73 9.19 20.81
N ASP A 82 29.08 8.43 19.78
CA ASP A 82 30.48 8.21 19.39
C ASP A 82 30.64 8.63 17.94
N SER A 83 31.40 9.70 17.73
CA SER A 83 31.69 10.29 16.44
C SER A 83 32.95 9.64 15.88
N ALA A 84 32.84 8.94 14.76
CA ALA A 84 34.00 8.44 14.01
C ALA A 84 34.07 9.16 12.66
N GLU A 85 35.07 10.04 12.52
CA GLU A 85 35.49 10.62 11.25
C GLU A 85 36.07 9.51 10.36
N ILE A 86 35.53 9.37 9.13
CA ILE A 86 36.10 8.50 8.08
C ILE A 86 36.75 9.43 7.05
N MET A 87 38.06 9.23 6.85
CA MET A 87 38.85 9.90 5.82
C MET A 87 38.53 9.27 4.46
N GLU A 88 38.17 10.09 3.49
CA GLU A 88 38.03 9.70 2.09
C GLU A 88 39.42 9.58 1.45
N GLU A 89 39.77 8.38 0.96
CA GLU A 89 40.86 8.19 0.01
C GLU A 89 40.27 8.10 -1.39
N GLU A 90 40.61 9.08 -2.24
CA GLU A 90 40.32 9.06 -3.68
C GLU A 90 41.23 8.03 -4.37
N GLU A 91 40.65 6.94 -4.89
CA GLU A 91 41.33 6.06 -5.85
C GLU A 91 40.82 6.33 -7.27
N GLU A 92 41.78 6.54 -8.18
CA GLU A 92 41.59 6.95 -9.58
C GLU A 92 40.76 5.96 -10.44
N GLU A 93 39.75 6.49 -11.13
CA GLU A 93 38.92 5.80 -12.12
C GLU A 93 39.70 5.47 -13.41
N SER A 94 39.90 4.17 -13.67
CA SER A 94 40.11 3.68 -15.05
C SER A 94 39.54 2.29 -15.34
N GLY A 95 38.75 1.70 -14.42
CA GLY A 95 38.27 0.31 -14.51
C GLY A 95 36.75 0.11 -14.66
N ASP A 96 35.96 1.18 -14.67
CA ASP A 96 34.50 1.13 -14.45
C ASP A 96 33.71 0.50 -15.62
N SER A 97 34.10 0.77 -16.87
CA SER A 97 33.33 0.33 -18.05
C SER A 97 33.29 -1.20 -18.26
N ASN A 98 34.29 -1.94 -17.79
CA ASN A 98 34.38 -3.40 -17.97
C ASN A 98 33.65 -4.19 -16.87
N LYS A 99 33.57 -3.64 -15.65
CA LYS A 99 32.81 -4.26 -14.55
C LYS A 99 31.31 -4.20 -14.82
N ASN A 100 30.81 -3.03 -15.24
CA ASN A 100 29.39 -2.83 -15.53
C ASN A 100 28.89 -3.76 -16.65
N GLN A 101 29.68 -3.97 -17.72
CA GLN A 101 29.34 -4.95 -18.77
C GLN A 101 29.29 -6.40 -18.27
N SER A 102 30.19 -6.79 -17.36
CA SER A 102 30.19 -8.15 -16.80
C SER A 102 29.01 -8.40 -15.86
N GLU A 103 28.59 -7.37 -15.13
CA GLU A 103 27.42 -7.40 -14.24
C GLU A 103 26.11 -7.47 -15.03
N ASP A 104 25.98 -6.72 -16.12
CA ASP A 104 24.83 -6.78 -17.03
C ASP A 104 24.67 -8.17 -17.66
N ILE A 105 25.76 -8.79 -18.10
CA ILE A 105 25.74 -10.14 -18.68
C ILE A 105 25.33 -11.17 -17.62
N ASN A 106 25.81 -11.02 -16.38
CA ASN A 106 25.43 -11.90 -15.27
C ASN A 106 23.95 -11.71 -14.88
N GLY A 107 23.46 -10.47 -14.84
CA GLY A 107 22.05 -10.15 -14.61
C GLY A 107 21.14 -10.77 -15.68
N LEU A 108 21.48 -10.61 -16.96
CA LEU A 108 20.75 -11.23 -18.08
C LEU A 108 20.71 -12.76 -17.98
N LYS A 109 21.82 -13.38 -17.57
CA LYS A 109 21.89 -14.83 -17.35
C LYS A 109 20.95 -15.27 -16.23
N LEU A 110 20.88 -14.52 -15.13
CA LEU A 110 19.94 -14.79 -14.04
C LEU A 110 18.48 -14.70 -14.53
N VAL A 111 18.13 -13.65 -15.28
CA VAL A 111 16.78 -13.49 -15.86
C VAL A 111 16.42 -14.67 -16.76
N HIS A 112 17.32 -15.08 -17.67
CA HIS A 112 17.06 -16.24 -18.54
C HIS A 112 16.87 -17.54 -17.76
N LEU A 113 17.65 -17.77 -16.69
CA LEU A 113 17.48 -18.96 -15.85
C LEU A 113 16.16 -18.92 -15.08
N LEU A 114 15.74 -17.76 -14.57
CA LEU A 114 14.44 -17.59 -13.91
C LEU A 114 13.29 -17.88 -14.87
N MET A 115 13.34 -17.32 -16.10
CA MET A 115 12.34 -17.58 -17.14
C MET A 115 12.30 -19.06 -17.52
N ALA A 116 13.45 -19.68 -17.77
CA ALA A 116 13.52 -21.10 -18.11
C ALA A 116 13.00 -22.01 -16.99
N ALA A 117 13.26 -21.67 -15.72
CA ALA A 117 12.69 -22.39 -14.58
C ALA A 117 11.16 -22.26 -14.52
N ALA A 118 10.63 -21.05 -14.73
CA ALA A 118 9.19 -20.81 -14.78
C ALA A 118 8.53 -21.60 -15.92
N GLU A 119 9.08 -21.54 -17.14
CA GLU A 119 8.61 -22.31 -18.30
C GLU A 119 8.67 -23.82 -18.06
N ALA A 120 9.73 -24.33 -17.42
CA ALA A 120 9.84 -25.74 -17.08
C ALA A 120 8.80 -26.18 -16.04
N LEU A 121 8.27 -25.27 -15.20
CA LEU A 121 7.24 -25.56 -14.22
C LEU A 121 5.81 -25.45 -14.78
N THR A 122 5.53 -24.39 -15.55
CA THR A 122 4.16 -23.99 -15.93
C THR A 122 3.89 -24.04 -17.44
N GLY A 123 4.94 -24.15 -18.27
CA GLY A 123 4.83 -24.14 -19.72
C GLY A 123 4.21 -25.41 -20.30
N VAL A 124 3.95 -25.36 -21.61
CA VAL A 124 3.33 -26.46 -22.38
C VAL A 124 4.15 -27.76 -22.27
N ASN A 125 5.47 -27.64 -22.28
CA ASN A 125 6.42 -28.75 -22.16
C ASN A 125 7.02 -28.85 -20.76
N LYS A 126 6.20 -28.70 -19.71
CA LYS A 126 6.65 -28.72 -18.31
C LYS A 126 7.50 -29.96 -18.01
N SER A 127 8.65 -29.74 -17.39
CA SER A 127 9.58 -30.77 -16.93
C SER A 127 10.09 -30.41 -15.55
N ARG A 128 9.57 -31.15 -14.58
CA ARG A 128 9.90 -30.97 -13.17
C ARG A 128 11.38 -31.24 -12.87
N GLU A 129 11.98 -32.15 -13.63
CA GLU A 129 13.39 -32.48 -13.52
C GLU A 129 14.27 -31.37 -14.09
N LEU A 130 13.90 -30.80 -15.24
CA LEU A 130 14.58 -29.64 -15.79
C LEU A 130 14.52 -28.45 -14.84
N ALA A 131 13.35 -28.17 -14.26
CA ALA A 131 13.18 -27.11 -13.27
C ALA A 131 14.12 -27.31 -12.06
N ARG A 132 14.29 -28.54 -11.55
CA ARG A 132 15.25 -28.83 -10.46
C ARG A 132 16.68 -28.48 -10.84
N VAL A 133 17.12 -28.90 -12.03
CA VAL A 133 18.48 -28.63 -12.52
C VAL A 133 18.72 -27.12 -12.63
N ILE A 134 17.76 -26.39 -13.20
CA ILE A 134 17.86 -24.92 -13.34
C ILE A 134 17.89 -24.25 -11.96
N LEU A 135 17.05 -24.69 -11.01
CA LEU A 135 17.01 -24.13 -9.66
C LEU A 135 18.29 -24.38 -8.86
N VAL A 136 18.93 -25.55 -9.02
CA VAL A 136 20.27 -25.80 -8.45
C VAL A 136 21.24 -24.75 -8.98
N ARG A 137 21.23 -24.50 -10.29
CA ARG A 137 22.12 -23.51 -10.89
C ARG A 137 21.82 -22.08 -10.44
N LEU A 138 20.56 -21.72 -10.27
CA LEU A 138 20.16 -20.43 -9.74
C LEU A 138 20.66 -20.22 -8.31
N LYS A 139 20.56 -21.24 -7.44
CA LYS A 139 21.06 -21.17 -6.05
C LYS A 139 22.58 -20.99 -5.96
N GLU A 140 23.33 -21.43 -6.97
CA GLU A 140 24.77 -21.22 -7.06
C GLU A 140 25.14 -19.78 -7.51
N LEU A 141 24.22 -19.10 -8.21
CA LEU A 141 24.48 -17.81 -8.85
C LEU A 141 23.79 -16.63 -8.17
N ALA A 142 22.75 -16.87 -7.37
CA ALA A 142 21.95 -15.84 -6.73
C ALA A 142 22.21 -15.80 -5.22
N SER A 143 22.24 -14.59 -4.66
CA SER A 143 22.44 -14.36 -3.23
C SER A 143 21.51 -13.26 -2.73
N PRO A 144 20.77 -13.46 -1.61
CA PRO A 144 19.96 -12.41 -0.98
C PRO A 144 20.80 -11.20 -0.54
N ASN A 145 22.10 -11.41 -0.30
CA ASN A 145 23.07 -10.40 0.09
C ASN A 145 24.07 -10.13 -1.06
N GLY A 146 23.69 -10.48 -2.31
CA GLY A 146 24.52 -10.26 -3.49
C GLY A 146 24.80 -8.78 -3.72
N ALA A 147 25.90 -8.50 -4.43
CA ALA A 147 26.33 -7.13 -4.71
C ALA A 147 25.32 -6.41 -5.61
N THR A 148 24.77 -7.13 -6.60
CA THR A 148 23.88 -6.56 -7.60
C THR A 148 22.39 -6.72 -7.24
N ASN A 149 21.56 -5.81 -7.74
CA ASN A 149 20.10 -5.92 -7.62
C ASN A 149 19.55 -7.22 -8.24
N MET A 150 20.15 -7.68 -9.35
CA MET A 150 19.71 -8.89 -10.06
C MET A 150 20.00 -10.17 -9.28
N GLU A 151 21.12 -10.26 -8.55
CA GLU A 151 21.39 -11.40 -7.67
C GLU A 151 20.37 -11.51 -6.54
N ARG A 152 20.04 -10.37 -5.91
CA ARG A 152 19.05 -10.30 -4.83
C ARG A 152 17.66 -10.67 -5.34
N LEU A 153 17.25 -10.10 -6.47
CA LEU A 153 16.00 -10.44 -7.16
C LEU A 153 15.94 -11.93 -7.48
N ALA A 154 16.97 -12.47 -8.13
CA ALA A 154 17.02 -13.87 -8.51
C ALA A 154 16.97 -14.81 -7.32
N ALA A 155 17.56 -14.45 -6.17
CA ALA A 155 17.50 -15.27 -4.97
C ALA A 155 16.06 -15.43 -4.48
N HIS A 156 15.32 -14.33 -4.35
CA HIS A 156 13.92 -14.36 -3.93
C HIS A 156 13.01 -15.11 -4.92
N PHE A 157 13.18 -14.90 -6.22
CA PHE A 157 12.42 -15.63 -7.23
C PHE A 157 12.80 -17.13 -7.28
N THR A 158 14.06 -17.47 -7.02
CA THR A 158 14.51 -18.88 -6.94
C THR A 158 13.85 -19.60 -5.78
N ASP A 159 13.73 -18.96 -4.62
CA ASP A 159 13.02 -19.52 -3.46
C ASP A 159 11.53 -19.68 -3.75
N ALA A 160 10.90 -18.70 -4.40
CA ALA A 160 9.50 -18.78 -4.81
C ALA A 160 9.24 -19.93 -5.81
N LEU A 161 10.10 -20.08 -6.82
CA LEU A 161 10.02 -21.16 -7.82
C LEU A 161 10.31 -22.54 -7.20
N GLN A 162 11.24 -22.61 -6.24
CA GLN A 162 11.49 -23.82 -5.46
C GLN A 162 10.26 -24.20 -4.63
N ALA A 163 9.60 -23.23 -3.99
CA ALA A 163 8.35 -23.47 -3.30
C ALA A 163 7.24 -23.94 -4.26
N LEU A 164 7.20 -23.40 -5.49
CA LEU A 164 6.18 -23.77 -6.49
C LEU A 164 6.39 -25.20 -6.96
N LEU A 165 7.65 -25.55 -7.20
CA LEU A 165 8.07 -26.91 -7.41
C LEU A 165 7.53 -27.75 -6.25
N ASP A 166 7.99 -27.56 -5.02
CA ASP A 166 7.65 -28.42 -3.87
C ASP A 166 6.13 -28.50 -3.59
N GLY A 167 5.39 -27.40 -3.70
CA GLY A 167 3.95 -27.32 -3.53
C GLY A 167 3.15 -28.10 -4.59
N ALA A 168 3.60 -28.08 -5.85
CA ALA A 168 2.98 -28.85 -6.92
C ALA A 168 3.15 -30.38 -6.75
N ALA A 169 4.15 -30.86 -6.00
CA ALA A 169 4.25 -32.28 -5.65
C ALA A 169 3.27 -32.73 -4.56
N SER A 170 2.74 -31.78 -3.78
CA SER A 170 1.86 -32.04 -2.64
C SER A 170 0.36 -31.89 -2.97
N GLY A 171 0.00 -31.64 -4.24
CA GLY A 171 -1.39 -31.46 -4.69
C GLY A 171 -2.11 -30.26 -4.06
N THR A 172 -1.38 -29.37 -3.38
CA THR A 172 -1.89 -28.31 -2.51
C THR A 172 -1.29 -26.97 -2.95
N LEU A 173 -1.56 -26.59 -4.20
CA LEU A 173 -1.07 -25.33 -4.80
C LEU A 173 -1.51 -24.09 -4.03
N HIS A 174 -2.57 -24.16 -3.22
CA HIS A 174 -3.09 -23.02 -2.46
C HIS A 174 -2.79 -23.01 -0.96
N ALA A 175 -2.32 -24.10 -0.36
CA ALA A 175 -2.26 -24.18 1.11
C ALA A 175 -0.92 -23.72 1.71
N LYS A 176 0.18 -23.81 0.96
CA LYS A 176 1.52 -23.54 1.51
C LYS A 176 1.99 -22.09 1.37
N TYR A 177 1.31 -21.29 0.55
CA TYR A 177 1.65 -19.89 0.30
C TYR A 177 1.04 -18.89 1.29
N MET A 178 0.06 -19.30 2.09
CA MET A 178 -0.39 -18.50 3.24
C MET A 178 0.10 -19.04 4.58
N PHE A 179 0.53 -20.30 4.65
CA PHE A 179 1.02 -20.92 5.88
C PHE A 179 2.07 -21.98 5.52
N SER A 180 3.34 -21.59 5.44
CA SER A 180 4.40 -22.58 5.57
C SER A 180 4.47 -23.00 7.03
N PRO A 181 4.21 -24.27 7.42
CA PRO A 181 4.28 -24.68 8.82
C PRO A 181 5.72 -24.75 9.36
N ASN A 182 6.71 -24.56 8.49
CA ASN A 182 8.14 -24.61 8.82
C ASN A 182 8.80 -23.24 8.93
N TYR A 183 8.11 -22.17 8.52
CA TYR A 183 8.40 -20.83 9.04
C TYR A 183 7.45 -20.66 10.20
N LYS A 184 7.97 -20.85 11.42
CA LYS A 184 7.28 -20.35 12.59
C LYS A 184 7.01 -18.88 12.30
N ASP A 185 5.74 -18.52 12.18
CA ASP A 185 5.23 -17.16 12.19
C ASP A 185 5.46 -16.56 13.60
N GLU A 186 6.74 -16.50 13.96
CA GLU A 186 7.32 -15.77 15.08
C GLU A 186 8.01 -14.51 14.52
N HIS A 187 7.53 -13.98 13.39
CA HIS A 187 7.79 -12.57 13.12
C HIS A 187 7.11 -11.81 14.25
N HIS A 188 7.91 -11.31 15.18
CA HIS A 188 7.37 -10.54 16.28
C HIS A 188 6.65 -9.35 15.65
N GLN A 189 5.47 -8.98 16.14
CA GLN A 189 4.73 -7.84 15.59
C GLN A 189 5.62 -6.57 15.50
N GLY A 190 6.64 -6.47 16.37
CA GLY A 190 7.69 -5.46 16.31
C GLY A 190 8.58 -5.51 15.06
N ASP A 191 8.92 -6.68 14.52
CA ASP A 191 9.77 -6.80 13.32
C ASP A 191 9.03 -6.31 12.07
N VAL A 192 7.73 -6.61 11.97
CA VAL A 192 6.87 -6.13 10.87
C VAL A 192 6.73 -4.61 10.95
N LEU A 193 6.53 -4.08 12.16
CA LEU A 193 6.46 -2.63 12.38
C LEU A 193 7.78 -1.94 12.06
N ALA A 194 8.92 -2.51 12.44
CA ALA A 194 10.25 -1.97 12.15
C ALA A 194 10.56 -2.00 10.65
N ALA A 195 10.25 -3.10 9.96
CA ALA A 195 10.40 -3.18 8.50
C ALA A 195 9.50 -2.17 7.78
N PHE A 196 8.30 -1.95 8.29
CA PHE A 196 7.38 -0.95 7.77
C PHE A 196 7.91 0.47 7.97
N GLN A 197 8.48 0.76 9.14
CA GLN A 197 9.13 2.03 9.43
C GLN A 197 10.27 2.29 8.45
N LEU A 198 11.18 1.32 8.28
CA LEU A 198 12.26 1.41 7.30
C LEU A 198 11.76 1.65 5.88
N LEU A 199 10.66 1.02 5.46
CA LEU A 199 10.07 1.28 4.13
C LEU A 199 9.58 2.73 3.99
N GLN A 200 8.98 3.29 5.03
CA GLN A 200 8.52 4.69 5.03
C GLN A 200 9.66 5.70 5.05
N ASP A 201 10.79 5.34 5.65
CA ASP A 201 11.98 6.18 5.72
C ASP A 201 12.75 6.17 4.41
N MET A 202 12.84 5.00 3.77
CA MET A 202 13.56 4.80 2.52
C MET A 202 12.77 5.17 1.27
N SER A 203 11.43 5.26 1.37
CA SER A 203 10.58 5.49 0.19
C SER A 203 9.34 6.36 0.50
N PRO A 204 9.03 7.34 -0.36
CA PRO A 204 7.80 8.12 -0.24
C PRO A 204 6.56 7.31 -0.64
N PHE A 205 6.70 6.06 -1.12
CA PHE A 205 5.64 5.27 -1.73
C PHE A 205 4.35 5.22 -0.91
N VAL A 206 4.45 4.89 0.39
CA VAL A 206 3.28 4.80 1.28
C VAL A 206 2.76 6.20 1.66
N LYS A 207 3.69 7.14 1.93
CA LYS A 207 3.38 8.53 2.29
C LYS A 207 2.61 9.25 1.18
N PHE A 208 3.00 9.02 -0.08
CA PHE A 208 2.35 9.59 -1.27
C PHE A 208 0.87 9.24 -1.33
N GLY A 209 0.52 7.96 -1.19
CA GLY A 209 -0.86 7.51 -1.18
C GLY A 209 -1.68 8.15 -0.04
N HIS A 210 -1.13 8.13 1.18
CA HIS A 210 -1.80 8.71 2.35
C HIS A 210 -2.02 10.22 2.21
N PHE A 211 -1.00 10.99 1.84
CA PHE A 211 -1.12 12.44 1.75
C PHE A 211 -2.01 12.88 0.60
N THR A 212 -1.95 12.19 -0.55
CA THR A 212 -2.83 12.48 -1.68
C THR A 212 -4.30 12.20 -1.31
N ALA A 213 -4.59 11.06 -0.68
CA ALA A 213 -5.92 10.74 -0.21
C ALA A 213 -6.40 11.75 0.85
N ASN A 214 -5.56 12.06 1.84
CA ASN A 214 -5.90 13.01 2.90
C ASN A 214 -6.13 14.42 2.37
N GLN A 215 -5.37 14.87 1.37
CA GLN A 215 -5.58 16.17 0.73
C GLN A 215 -6.96 16.24 0.09
N ALA A 216 -7.34 15.24 -0.71
CA ALA A 216 -8.65 15.18 -1.33
C ALA A 216 -9.78 15.14 -0.27
N ILE A 217 -9.58 14.37 0.80
CA ILE A 217 -10.53 14.29 1.92
C ILE A 217 -10.67 15.66 2.58
N PHE A 218 -9.56 16.29 2.96
CA PHE A 218 -9.52 17.58 3.64
C PHE A 218 -10.27 18.67 2.85
N GLU A 219 -10.00 18.78 1.56
CA GLU A 219 -10.69 19.71 0.66
C GLU A 219 -12.19 19.42 0.61
N SER A 220 -12.57 18.14 0.50
CA SER A 220 -13.99 17.74 0.37
C SER A 220 -14.83 17.97 1.63
N VAL A 221 -14.21 18.16 2.80
CA VAL A 221 -14.89 18.30 4.10
C VAL A 221 -14.64 19.64 4.78
N THR A 222 -14.07 20.61 4.07
CA THR A 222 -13.62 21.89 4.64
C THR A 222 -14.74 22.65 5.37
N HIS A 223 -16.01 22.49 4.97
CA HIS A 223 -17.13 23.23 5.57
C HIS A 223 -18.03 22.39 6.48
N ASP A 224 -17.68 21.14 6.73
CA ASP A 224 -18.51 20.22 7.49
C ASP A 224 -18.21 20.29 8.97
N ARG A 225 -19.24 20.07 9.79
CA ARG A 225 -19.11 19.95 11.24
C ARG A 225 -18.93 18.51 11.71
N ARG A 226 -19.19 17.56 10.81
CA ARG A 226 -19.17 16.12 11.10
C ARG A 226 -18.66 15.39 9.87
N VAL A 227 -17.59 14.64 10.04
CA VAL A 227 -16.95 13.84 8.99
C VAL A 227 -16.97 12.39 9.43
N HIS A 228 -17.38 11.49 8.54
CA HIS A 228 -17.34 10.06 8.78
C HIS A 228 -16.55 9.38 7.67
N ILE A 229 -15.43 8.79 8.05
CA ILE A 229 -14.57 8.01 7.19
C ILE A 229 -14.84 6.53 7.45
N VAL A 230 -15.14 5.78 6.40
CA VAL A 230 -15.14 4.32 6.41
C VAL A 230 -13.84 3.86 5.77
N ASP A 231 -12.98 3.23 6.57
CA ASP A 231 -11.69 2.72 6.13
C ASP A 231 -11.78 1.20 5.90
N TYR A 232 -11.43 0.78 4.68
CA TYR A 232 -11.48 -0.63 4.28
C TYR A 232 -10.42 -1.51 4.98
N ASP A 233 -9.26 -0.94 5.30
CA ASP A 233 -8.16 -1.66 5.90
C ASP A 233 -7.23 -0.75 6.72
N ILE A 234 -7.65 -0.45 7.96
CA ILE A 234 -7.06 0.64 8.74
C ILE A 234 -5.62 0.39 9.23
N MET A 235 -5.20 -0.87 9.29
CA MET A 235 -3.86 -1.27 9.75
C MET A 235 -3.50 -0.59 11.09
N GLU A 236 -2.35 0.10 11.17
CA GLU A 236 -1.88 0.84 12.34
C GLU A 236 -2.47 2.27 12.43
N GLY A 237 -3.28 2.70 11.45
CA GLY A 237 -3.99 3.98 11.47
C GLY A 237 -3.14 5.22 11.15
N ILE A 238 -1.90 5.05 10.67
CA ILE A 238 -0.93 6.13 10.46
C ILE A 238 -1.42 7.22 9.51
N GLN A 239 -2.17 6.86 8.46
CA GLN A 239 -2.82 7.83 7.57
C GLN A 239 -3.64 8.87 8.33
N TRP A 240 -4.33 8.47 9.41
CA TRP A 240 -5.32 9.31 10.07
C TRP A 240 -4.71 10.33 11.01
N ALA A 241 -3.51 10.10 11.52
CA ALA A 241 -2.83 11.04 12.39
C ALA A 241 -2.55 12.38 11.69
N SER A 242 -2.04 12.33 10.45
CA SER A 242 -1.78 13.55 9.65
C SER A 242 -3.06 14.28 9.25
N LEU A 243 -4.14 13.56 8.93
CA LEU A 243 -5.44 14.19 8.65
C LEU A 243 -6.00 14.91 9.89
N MET A 244 -5.91 14.30 11.08
CA MET A 244 -6.38 14.94 12.32
C MET A 244 -5.61 16.22 12.61
N GLN A 245 -4.28 16.20 12.45
CA GLN A 245 -3.46 17.40 12.60
C GLN A 245 -3.86 18.49 11.59
N ALA A 246 -4.05 18.12 10.32
CA ALA A 246 -4.51 19.06 9.29
C ALA A 246 -5.86 19.71 9.66
N LEU A 247 -6.82 18.93 10.17
CA LEU A 247 -8.13 19.42 10.59
C LEU A 247 -8.06 20.37 11.80
N VAL A 248 -7.15 20.12 12.75
CA VAL A 248 -6.95 20.96 13.94
C VAL A 248 -6.19 22.25 13.61
N SER A 249 -5.19 22.19 12.74
CA SER A 249 -4.29 23.32 12.42
C SER A 249 -4.93 24.40 11.52
N ARG A 250 -6.17 24.21 11.08
CA ARG A 250 -6.86 25.16 10.20
C ARG A 250 -7.14 26.48 10.93
N LYS A 251 -6.45 27.54 10.49
CA LYS A 251 -6.58 28.90 11.06
C LYS A 251 -7.88 29.60 10.65
N ASP A 252 -8.34 29.35 9.42
CA ASP A 252 -9.53 29.99 8.85
C ASP A 252 -10.61 28.94 8.51
N GLY A 253 -11.77 29.02 9.16
CA GLY A 253 -12.89 28.12 8.86
C GLY A 253 -13.84 27.86 10.03
N PRO A 254 -14.83 26.96 9.86
CA PRO A 254 -15.67 26.52 10.96
C PRO A 254 -14.84 25.80 12.04
N PRO A 255 -15.38 25.64 13.27
CA PRO A 255 -14.73 24.85 14.31
C PRO A 255 -14.33 23.45 13.80
N THR A 256 -13.26 22.90 14.37
CA THR A 256 -12.77 21.55 14.05
C THR A 256 -13.93 20.55 14.03
N PRO A 257 -14.15 19.82 12.92
CA PRO A 257 -15.27 18.91 12.82
C PRO A 257 -15.15 17.76 13.81
N HIS A 258 -16.27 17.17 14.18
CA HIS A 258 -16.24 15.84 14.79
C HIS A 258 -15.83 14.81 13.74
N LEU A 259 -14.67 14.19 13.92
CA LEU A 259 -14.15 13.14 13.05
C LEU A 259 -14.58 11.77 13.57
N ARG A 260 -15.21 10.98 12.71
CA ARG A 260 -15.57 9.61 12.99
C ARG A 260 -14.88 8.69 12.02
N ILE A 261 -14.19 7.66 12.52
CA ILE A 261 -13.59 6.62 11.69
C ILE A 261 -14.26 5.29 12.00
N THR A 262 -14.74 4.61 10.97
CA THR A 262 -15.20 3.23 11.05
C THR A 262 -14.23 2.33 10.29
N ALA A 263 -13.49 1.50 11.02
CA ALA A 263 -12.56 0.53 10.43
C ALA A 263 -13.26 -0.80 10.11
N LEU A 264 -12.99 -1.34 8.92
CA LEU A 264 -13.44 -2.67 8.53
C LEU A 264 -12.43 -3.75 8.98
N SER A 265 -12.94 -4.91 9.42
CA SER A 265 -12.10 -6.08 9.68
C SER A 265 -12.66 -7.36 9.07
N ARG A 266 -11.77 -8.28 8.71
CA ARG A 266 -12.10 -9.60 8.17
C ARG A 266 -12.74 -10.49 9.24
N SER A 267 -13.66 -11.34 8.80
CA SER A 267 -14.26 -12.35 9.70
C SER A 267 -13.36 -13.59 9.87
N GLY A 268 -12.57 -13.94 8.85
CA GLY A 268 -11.80 -15.19 8.78
C GLY A 268 -10.45 -15.20 9.52
N SER A 269 -9.89 -14.04 9.89
CA SER A 269 -8.57 -13.95 10.55
C SER A 269 -8.62 -14.20 12.07
N GLY A 270 -9.77 -14.60 12.61
CA GLY A 270 -9.96 -14.89 14.04
C GLY A 270 -9.84 -13.66 14.96
N ARG A 271 -9.68 -13.92 16.28
CA ARG A 271 -9.62 -12.89 17.34
C ARG A 271 -8.47 -11.88 17.18
N ARG A 272 -7.43 -12.22 16.42
CA ARG A 272 -6.26 -11.35 16.18
C ARG A 272 -6.61 -10.09 15.37
N SER A 273 -7.35 -10.23 14.27
CA SER A 273 -7.73 -9.08 13.43
C SER A 273 -8.64 -8.06 14.13
N PHE A 274 -9.51 -8.53 15.03
CA PHE A 274 -10.35 -7.64 15.82
C PHE A 274 -9.54 -6.93 16.91
N GLY A 275 -8.64 -7.66 17.58
CA GLY A 275 -7.77 -7.10 18.60
C GLY A 275 -6.86 -6.00 18.06
N THR A 276 -6.27 -6.20 16.87
CA THR A 276 -5.42 -5.18 16.24
C THR A 276 -6.22 -3.93 15.88
N VAL A 277 -7.39 -4.06 15.26
CA VAL A 277 -8.24 -2.90 14.91
C VAL A 277 -8.70 -2.14 16.16
N GLN A 278 -9.01 -2.84 17.26
CA GLN A 278 -9.33 -2.18 18.52
C GLN A 278 -8.14 -1.42 19.10
N GLU A 279 -6.94 -1.98 19.05
CA GLU A 279 -5.73 -1.33 19.54
C GLU A 279 -5.39 -0.10 18.70
N THR A 280 -5.50 -0.18 17.37
CA THR A 280 -5.41 0.99 16.48
C THR A 280 -6.43 2.06 16.86
N GLY A 281 -7.69 1.66 17.09
CA GLY A 281 -8.73 2.59 17.54
C GLY A 281 -8.39 3.29 18.86
N ARG A 282 -7.77 2.57 19.81
CA ARG A 282 -7.31 3.13 21.09
C ARG A 282 -6.20 4.16 20.88
N ARG A 283 -5.20 3.84 20.06
CA ARG A 283 -4.09 4.75 19.72
C ARG A 283 -4.59 6.01 19.03
N LEU A 284 -5.44 5.88 18.02
CA LEU A 284 -6.08 7.01 17.33
C LEU A 284 -6.91 7.87 18.28
N THR A 285 -7.63 7.27 19.23
CA THR A 285 -8.42 8.01 20.22
C THR A 285 -7.51 8.79 21.19
N ALA A 286 -6.43 8.17 21.65
CA ALA A 286 -5.45 8.83 22.51
C ALA A 286 -4.79 10.01 21.79
N PHE A 287 -4.37 9.81 20.53
CA PHE A 287 -3.78 10.85 19.71
C PHE A 287 -4.76 12.00 19.41
N ALA A 288 -6.00 11.69 19.02
CA ALA A 288 -7.02 12.72 18.83
C ALA A 288 -7.24 13.56 20.10
N THR A 289 -7.22 12.91 21.26
CA THR A 289 -7.34 13.59 22.56
C THR A 289 -6.14 14.50 22.83
N SER A 290 -4.91 14.08 22.53
CA SER A 290 -3.71 14.88 22.79
C SER A 290 -3.63 16.15 21.96
N ILE A 291 -4.24 16.16 20.77
CA ILE A 291 -4.29 17.35 19.90
C ILE A 291 -5.63 18.10 19.95
N GLY A 292 -6.58 17.67 20.77
CA GLY A 292 -7.89 18.32 20.92
C GLY A 292 -8.87 18.11 19.75
N GLN A 293 -8.68 17.08 18.93
CA GLN A 293 -9.58 16.72 17.83
C GLN A 293 -10.83 15.99 18.38
N PRO A 294 -12.06 16.51 18.18
CA PRO A 294 -13.28 15.78 18.55
C PRO A 294 -13.38 14.50 17.70
N PHE A 295 -13.35 13.34 18.35
CA PHE A 295 -13.15 12.06 17.67
C PHE A 295 -14.02 10.93 18.20
N SER A 296 -14.39 10.00 17.32
CA SER A 296 -15.01 8.72 17.70
C SER A 296 -14.57 7.60 16.77
N PHE A 297 -14.15 6.49 17.36
CA PHE A 297 -13.77 5.28 16.62
C PHE A 297 -14.88 4.24 16.64
N HIS A 298 -15.12 3.61 15.50
CA HIS A 298 -16.02 2.48 15.36
C HIS A 298 -15.36 1.35 14.58
N HIS A 299 -15.88 0.16 14.81
CA HIS A 299 -15.50 -1.04 14.10
C HIS A 299 -16.72 -1.62 13.39
N CYS A 300 -16.54 -2.06 12.16
CA CYS A 300 -17.54 -2.79 11.40
C CYS A 300 -16.91 -4.09 10.87
N ARG A 301 -17.53 -5.22 11.17
CA ARG A 301 -17.03 -6.52 10.71
C ARG A 301 -17.62 -6.82 9.33
N LEU A 302 -16.78 -7.29 8.42
CA LEU A 302 -17.24 -7.93 7.18
C LEU A 302 -17.88 -9.29 7.52
N ASP A 303 -18.71 -9.79 6.62
CA ASP A 303 -19.28 -11.12 6.78
C ASP A 303 -18.23 -12.23 6.60
N SER A 304 -18.61 -13.48 6.87
CA SER A 304 -17.72 -14.64 6.76
C SER A 304 -17.13 -14.86 5.37
N ASP A 305 -17.86 -14.42 4.34
CA ASP A 305 -17.49 -14.41 2.93
C ASP A 305 -16.81 -13.11 2.49
N GLU A 306 -16.41 -12.27 3.45
CA GLU A 306 -15.79 -10.96 3.21
C GLU A 306 -16.68 -9.96 2.45
N ILE A 307 -17.99 -10.20 2.44
CA ILE A 307 -18.98 -9.28 1.86
C ILE A 307 -19.18 -8.09 2.79
N PHE A 308 -19.17 -6.90 2.19
CA PHE A 308 -19.51 -5.67 2.87
C PHE A 308 -21.03 -5.43 2.83
N LYS A 309 -21.63 -5.27 4.01
CA LYS A 309 -23.05 -4.91 4.17
C LYS A 309 -23.19 -3.47 4.64
N PRO A 310 -23.65 -2.55 3.78
CA PRO A 310 -23.81 -1.14 4.14
C PRO A 310 -24.70 -0.91 5.38
N THR A 311 -25.67 -1.80 5.61
CA THR A 311 -26.57 -1.78 6.78
C THR A 311 -25.85 -1.95 8.12
N ASN A 312 -24.62 -2.48 8.12
CA ASN A 312 -23.83 -2.66 9.33
C ASN A 312 -23.18 -1.34 9.79
N LEU A 313 -23.15 -0.32 8.91
CA LEU A 313 -22.66 1.00 9.28
C LEU A 313 -23.73 1.79 10.02
N LYS A 314 -23.34 2.35 11.16
CA LYS A 314 -24.16 3.31 11.90
C LYS A 314 -23.96 4.68 11.28
N LEU A 315 -24.73 5.03 10.26
CA LEU A 315 -24.69 6.36 9.65
C LEU A 315 -25.40 7.38 10.53
N VAL A 316 -24.87 8.59 10.57
CA VAL A 316 -25.48 9.71 11.27
C VAL A 316 -25.87 10.80 10.29
N ARG A 317 -27.13 11.24 10.37
CA ARG A 317 -27.65 12.27 9.47
C ARG A 317 -26.81 13.55 9.57
N GLY A 318 -26.42 14.09 8.41
CA GLY A 318 -25.68 15.35 8.30
C GLY A 318 -24.16 15.21 8.43
N GLU A 319 -23.62 13.98 8.46
CA GLU A 319 -22.17 13.76 8.31
C GLU A 319 -21.76 13.73 6.83
N ALA A 320 -20.57 14.26 6.53
CA ALA A 320 -19.90 14.02 5.26
C ALA A 320 -19.33 12.60 5.28
N LEU A 321 -19.88 11.71 4.45
CA LEU A 321 -19.42 10.33 4.33
C LEU A 321 -18.28 10.23 3.31
N ILE A 322 -17.17 9.65 3.75
CA ILE A 322 -15.94 9.43 2.99
C ILE A 322 -15.62 7.94 3.03
N ILE A 323 -15.21 7.39 1.89
CA ILE A 323 -14.81 5.98 1.76
C ILE A 323 -13.32 5.97 1.41
N ASN A 324 -12.51 5.30 2.21
CA ASN A 324 -11.07 5.17 1.99
C ASN A 324 -10.69 3.71 1.72
N CYS A 325 -9.99 3.49 0.61
CA CYS A 325 -9.56 2.17 0.16
C CYS A 325 -8.09 2.23 -0.27
N MET A 326 -7.19 1.76 0.59
CA MET A 326 -5.77 1.59 0.29
C MET A 326 -5.55 0.12 -0.07
N LEU A 327 -5.20 -0.16 -1.32
CA LEU A 327 -5.02 -1.51 -1.86
C LEU A 327 -3.56 -1.76 -2.22
N HIS A 328 -3.13 -3.01 -2.03
CA HIS A 328 -1.87 -3.56 -2.54
C HIS A 328 -0.60 -2.78 -2.19
N LEU A 329 -0.58 -1.91 -1.17
CA LEU A 329 0.70 -1.38 -0.71
C LEU A 329 1.54 -2.55 -0.14
N PRO A 330 2.88 -2.52 -0.19
CA PRO A 330 3.77 -3.66 0.10
C PRO A 330 3.57 -4.39 1.44
N HIS A 331 2.89 -3.74 2.39
CA HIS A 331 2.62 -4.23 3.75
C HIS A 331 1.13 -4.56 3.96
N PHE A 332 0.28 -4.38 2.95
CA PHE A 332 -1.15 -4.68 3.04
C PHE A 332 -1.40 -6.17 2.83
N SER A 333 -2.30 -6.72 3.63
CA SER A 333 -2.83 -8.05 3.38
C SER A 333 -3.54 -8.07 2.03
N TYR A 334 -3.23 -9.05 1.19
CA TYR A 334 -3.97 -9.25 -0.05
C TYR A 334 -5.48 -9.31 0.24
N ARG A 335 -6.23 -8.48 -0.49
CA ARG A 335 -7.69 -8.42 -0.45
C ARG A 335 -8.23 -9.10 -1.69
N ALA A 336 -9.13 -10.06 -1.50
CA ALA A 336 -9.76 -10.73 -2.63
C ALA A 336 -10.53 -9.70 -3.46
N SER A 337 -10.37 -9.76 -4.78
CA SER A 337 -11.03 -8.83 -5.72
C SER A 337 -12.54 -8.76 -5.49
N ASP A 338 -13.18 -9.88 -5.14
CA ASP A 338 -14.61 -9.95 -4.81
C ASP A 338 -14.96 -9.16 -3.54
N SER A 339 -14.09 -9.15 -2.52
CA SER A 339 -14.32 -8.36 -1.30
C SER A 339 -14.16 -6.87 -1.58
N VAL A 340 -13.16 -6.48 -2.38
CA VAL A 340 -12.97 -5.07 -2.81
C VAL A 340 -14.17 -4.62 -3.63
N ALA A 341 -14.61 -5.41 -4.61
CA ALA A 341 -15.78 -5.11 -5.44
C ALA A 341 -17.06 -5.02 -4.60
N SER A 342 -17.23 -5.91 -3.63
CA SER A 342 -18.33 -5.87 -2.66
C SER A 342 -18.32 -4.58 -1.85
N PHE A 343 -17.14 -4.18 -1.34
CA PHE A 343 -16.98 -2.95 -0.57
C PHE A 343 -17.30 -1.70 -1.39
N LEU A 344 -16.76 -1.56 -2.60
CA LEU A 344 -17.01 -0.40 -3.45
C LEU A 344 -18.47 -0.35 -3.91
N SER A 345 -19.05 -1.48 -4.30
CA SER A 345 -20.45 -1.57 -4.72
C SER A 345 -21.40 -1.24 -3.57
N GLY A 346 -21.15 -1.79 -2.38
CA GLY A 346 -21.91 -1.48 -1.18
C GLY A 346 -21.75 -0.01 -0.77
N SER A 347 -20.53 0.51 -0.82
CA SER A 347 -20.23 1.91 -0.51
C SER A 347 -20.97 2.88 -1.42
N LYS A 348 -21.07 2.57 -2.73
CA LYS A 348 -21.85 3.38 -3.68
C LYS A 348 -23.31 3.57 -3.23
N THR A 349 -23.93 2.55 -2.62
CA THR A 349 -25.32 2.65 -2.14
C THR A 349 -25.52 3.64 -0.98
N LEU A 350 -24.42 4.05 -0.32
CA LEU A 350 -24.43 4.99 0.79
C LEU A 350 -24.35 6.45 0.34
N ASN A 351 -24.21 6.70 -0.98
CA ASN A 351 -24.01 8.03 -1.55
C ASN A 351 -22.87 8.80 -0.86
N PRO A 352 -21.64 8.26 -0.83
CA PRO A 352 -20.50 8.93 -0.23
C PRO A 352 -20.19 10.21 -1.00
N ARG A 353 -19.64 11.19 -0.31
CA ARG A 353 -19.17 12.43 -0.93
C ARG A 353 -17.90 12.20 -1.73
N LEU A 354 -16.99 11.40 -1.18
CA LEU A 354 -15.70 11.10 -1.77
C LEU A 354 -15.37 9.63 -1.55
N VAL A 355 -14.77 9.02 -2.57
CA VAL A 355 -14.11 7.72 -2.47
C VAL A 355 -12.65 7.94 -2.83
N THR A 356 -11.73 7.65 -1.92
CA THR A 356 -10.29 7.60 -2.18
C THR A 356 -9.89 6.15 -2.42
N LEU A 357 -9.24 5.92 -3.56
CA LEU A 357 -8.68 4.63 -3.94
C LEU A 357 -7.20 4.84 -4.24
N VAL A 358 -6.35 4.11 -3.54
CA VAL A 358 -4.91 4.05 -3.82
C VAL A 358 -4.57 2.60 -4.13
N GLU A 359 -3.97 2.37 -5.27
CA GLU A 359 -3.56 1.04 -5.72
C GLU A 359 -2.19 1.12 -6.39
N GLU A 360 -1.47 0.00 -6.37
CA GLU A 360 -0.24 -0.15 -7.14
C GLU A 360 -0.58 -0.34 -8.63
N GLU A 361 0.06 0.45 -9.51
CA GLU A 361 -0.11 0.33 -10.95
C GLU A 361 0.59 -0.94 -11.47
N LEU A 362 -0.14 -2.05 -11.49
CA LEU A 362 0.31 -3.29 -12.10
C LEU A 362 -0.25 -3.37 -13.52
N ARG A 363 0.64 -3.44 -14.52
CA ARG A 363 0.19 -3.72 -15.91
C ARG A 363 -0.49 -5.09 -15.94
N PRO A 364 -1.63 -5.23 -16.64
CA PRO A 364 -2.22 -6.54 -16.88
C PRO A 364 -1.16 -7.46 -17.51
N ILE A 365 -0.91 -8.60 -16.88
CA ILE A 365 -0.12 -9.67 -17.49
C ILE A 365 -0.98 -10.19 -18.65
N GLY A 366 -0.56 -9.88 -19.88
CA GLY A 366 -1.31 -10.12 -21.12
C GLY A 366 -1.60 -11.57 -21.43
#